data_AF-A0A967Z3C3-F1
#
_entry.id   AF-A0A967Z3C3-F1
#
_cell.length_a   1.000
_cell.length_b   1.000
_cell.length_c   1.000
_cell.angle_alpha   90.00
_cell.angle_beta   90.00
_cell.angle_gamma   90.00
#
_symmetry.space_group_name_H-M   'P 1'
#
loop_
_entity.id
_entity.type
_entity.pdbx_description
1 polymer ?
#
loop_
_entity_poly.entity_id
_entity_poly.type
_entity_poly.pdbx_seq_one_letter_code
_entity_poly.pdbx_strand_id
1 'polypeptide(L)'
;MSIQNLLELHPQEFVNYLKLRQIRRFFFVYDAKSGRVHPSDKHLQSIADFIQADQRDFLQHEGLFFQITREHDTLQGAFVHRTIRGQSAGGVRFWQYDTMEEYL
;
A
#
# COMPACT_ATOMS: atom_id res chain seq x y z
N MET A 1 -16.56 16.77 1.17
CA MET A 1 -15.34 16.28 1.84
C MET A 1 -14.24 16.32 0.82
N SER A 2 -13.20 17.13 1.05
CA SER A 2 -12.09 17.26 0.11
C SER A 2 -11.45 15.90 -0.13
N ILE A 3 -11.02 15.66 -1.37
CA ILE A 3 -10.11 14.56 -1.71
C ILE A 3 -8.83 14.87 -0.92
N GLN A 4 -8.69 14.26 0.25
CA GLN A 4 -7.49 14.37 1.06
C GLN A 4 -6.42 13.56 0.32
N ASN A 5 -5.32 14.19 -0.06
CA ASN A 5 -4.25 13.49 -0.76
C ASN A 5 -3.61 12.50 0.22
N LEU A 6 -3.99 11.22 0.12
CA LEU A 6 -3.53 10.18 1.05
C LEU A 6 -2.02 9.96 0.99
N LEU A 7 -1.38 10.31 -0.12
CA LEU A 7 0.05 10.15 -0.36
C LEU A 7 0.89 11.13 0.46
N GLU A 8 0.37 12.33 0.71
CA GLU A 8 1.05 13.39 1.47
C GLU A 8 0.93 13.19 2.99
N LEU A 9 0.06 12.29 3.45
CA LEU A 9 -0.12 12.04 4.87
C LEU A 9 1.13 11.39 5.47
N HIS A 10 1.49 11.81 6.68
CA HIS A 10 2.45 11.05 7.47
C HIS A 10 1.85 9.66 7.77
N PRO A 11 2.64 8.55 7.80
CA PRO A 11 2.10 7.20 8.00
C PRO A 11 1.19 7.05 9.22
N GLN A 12 1.45 7.78 10.30
CA GLN A 12 0.59 7.77 11.49
C GLN A 12 -0.78 8.43 11.27
N GLU A 13 -0.83 9.51 10.48
CA GLU A 13 -2.10 10.16 10.11
C GLU A 13 -2.91 9.27 9.19
N PHE A 14 -2.23 8.56 8.27
CA PHE A 14 -2.85 7.54 7.44
C PHE A 14 -3.41 6.37 8.26
N VAL A 15 -2.69 5.89 9.28
CA VAL A 15 -3.21 4.89 10.25
C VAL A 15 -4.48 5.40 10.94
N ASN A 16 -4.50 6.66 11.40
CA ASN A 16 -5.70 7.25 12.01
C ASN A 16 -6.86 7.31 11.00
N TYR A 17 -6.59 7.71 9.76
CA TYR A 17 -7.57 7.73 8.66
C TYR A 17 -8.20 6.35 8.42
N LEU A 18 -7.39 5.28 8.44
CA LEU A 18 -7.83 3.89 8.28
C LEU A 18 -8.65 3.40 9.47
N LYS A 19 -8.22 3.69 10.70
CA LYS A 19 -8.92 3.31 11.94
C LYS A 19 -10.32 3.90 12.02
N LEU A 20 -10.49 5.17 11.64
CA LEU A 20 -11.80 5.82 11.56
C LEU A 20 -12.77 5.11 10.61
N ARG A 21 -12.24 4.38 9.63
CA ARG A 21 -12.99 3.58 8.64
C ARG A 21 -13.03 2.10 8.98
N GLN A 22 -12.51 1.69 10.14
CA GLN A 22 -12.42 0.30 10.57
C GLN A 22 -11.60 -0.60 9.61
N ILE A 23 -10.69 0.00 8.83
CA ILE A 23 -9.81 -0.73 7.92
C ILE A 23 -8.53 -1.08 8.71
N ARG A 24 -8.32 -2.37 8.97
CA ARG A 24 -7.11 -2.86 9.64
C ARG A 24 -6.15 -3.60 8.71
N ARG A 25 -6.69 -4.28 7.70
CA ARG A 25 -5.93 -4.99 6.67
C ARG A 25 -6.45 -4.54 5.32
N PHE A 26 -5.53 -4.31 4.39
CA PHE A 26 -5.86 -3.92 3.03
C PHE A 26 -4.78 -4.40 2.07
N PHE A 27 -5.08 -4.40 0.79
CA PHE A 27 -4.14 -4.79 -0.24
C PHE A 27 -4.34 -3.98 -1.52
N PHE A 28 -3.31 -3.99 -2.36
CA PHE A 28 -3.37 -3.59 -3.76
C PHE A 28 -2.86 -4.77 -4.59
N VAL A 29 -3.65 -5.25 -5.55
CA VAL A 29 -3.28 -6.40 -6.39
C VAL A 29 -3.34 -5.98 -7.84
N TYR A 30 -2.29 -6.31 -8.60
CA TYR A 30 -2.28 -6.10 -10.03
C TYR A 30 -3.03 -7.23 -10.73
N ASP A 31 -4.07 -6.89 -11.50
CA ASP A 31 -4.76 -7.82 -12.38
C ASP A 31 -4.17 -7.72 -13.79
N ALA A 32 -3.40 -8.74 -14.17
CA ALA A 32 -2.77 -8.82 -15.48
C ALA A 32 -3.77 -8.86 -16.65
N LYS A 33 -5.04 -9.27 -16.44
CA LYS A 33 -6.06 -9.30 -17.50
C LYS A 33 -6.58 -7.91 -17.80
N SER A 34 -6.87 -7.12 -16.76
CA SER A 34 -7.32 -5.73 -16.91
C SER A 34 -6.17 -4.73 -17.05
N GLY A 35 -4.95 -5.12 -16.70
CA GLY A 35 -3.78 -4.24 -16.66
C GLY A 35 -3.92 -3.16 -15.60
N ARG A 36 -4.62 -3.46 -14.48
CA ARG A 36 -4.97 -2.47 -13.44
C ARG A 36 -4.61 -2.96 -12.04
N VAL A 37 -4.21 -2.03 -11.18
CA VAL A 37 -4.09 -2.22 -9.74
C VAL A 37 -5.46 -2.04 -9.07
N HIS A 38 -5.88 -3.03 -8.29
CA HIS A 38 -7.15 -3.02 -7.56
C HIS A 38 -6.90 -2.90 -6.05
N PRO A 39 -7.45 -1.87 -5.39
CA PRO A 39 -7.44 -1.80 -3.94
C PRO A 39 -8.50 -2.75 -3.34
N SER A 40 -8.25 -3.25 -2.14
CA SER A 40 -9.25 -4.02 -1.38
C SER A 40 -10.41 -3.17 -0.86
N ASP A 41 -10.24 -1.85 -0.78
CA ASP A 41 -11.25 -0.90 -0.31
C ASP A 41 -11.26 0.35 -1.21
N LYS A 42 -12.47 0.82 -1.57
CA LYS A 42 -12.68 1.97 -2.46
C LYS A 42 -12.08 3.29 -1.93
N HIS A 43 -11.93 3.43 -0.61
CA HIS A 43 -11.34 4.63 0.00
C HIS A 43 -9.83 4.75 -0.25
N LEU A 44 -9.21 3.72 -0.80
CA LEU A 44 -7.79 3.65 -1.12
C LEU A 44 -7.52 3.78 -2.63
N GLN A 45 -8.54 4.12 -3.43
CA GLN A 45 -8.41 4.19 -4.88
C GLN A 45 -7.30 5.15 -5.33
N SER A 46 -7.14 6.30 -4.67
CA SER A 46 -6.08 7.25 -5.04
C SER A 46 -4.66 6.68 -4.89
N ILE A 47 -4.45 5.77 -3.93
CA ILE A 47 -3.17 5.08 -3.77
C ILE A 47 -3.01 4.02 -4.87
N ALA A 48 -4.07 3.30 -5.23
CA ALA A 48 -4.03 2.35 -6.33
C ALA A 48 -3.70 3.04 -7.66
N ASP A 49 -4.29 4.21 -7.91
CA ASP A 49 -4.05 5.03 -9.09
C ASP A 49 -2.59 5.51 -9.14
N PHE A 50 -2.03 5.90 -7.98
CA PHE A 50 -0.61 6.25 -7.85
C PHE A 50 0.32 5.07 -8.18
N ILE A 51 0.11 3.91 -7.56
CA ILE A 51 0.91 2.71 -7.82
C ILE A 51 0.86 2.33 -9.30
N GLN A 52 -0.33 2.43 -9.91
CA GLN A 52 -0.53 2.12 -11.33
C GLN A 52 0.17 3.12 -12.27
N ALA A 53 0.29 4.38 -11.87
CA ALA A 53 0.90 5.45 -12.65
C ALA A 53 2.43 5.51 -12.49
N ASP A 54 2.99 4.89 -11.45
CA ASP A 54 4.42 4.82 -11.26
C ASP A 54 5.09 4.09 -12.44
N GLN A 55 6.11 4.71 -13.02
CA GLN A 55 6.88 4.15 -14.13
C GLN A 55 8.30 3.75 -13.72
N ARG A 56 8.70 4.06 -12.48
CA ARG A 56 10.05 3.81 -11.98
C ARG A 56 10.12 2.45 -11.32
N ASP A 57 9.25 2.20 -10.35
CA ASP A 57 9.34 1.03 -9.47
C ASP A 57 8.20 0.03 -9.74
N PHE A 58 7.07 0.48 -10.28
CA PHE A 58 5.99 -0.41 -10.67
C PHE A 58 6.33 -1.29 -11.89
N LEU A 59 6.84 -2.48 -11.60
CA LEU A 59 7.16 -3.53 -12.59
C LEU A 59 6.10 -4.64 -12.64
N GLN A 60 4.82 -4.27 -12.47
CA GLN A 60 3.68 -5.20 -12.38
C GLN A 60 3.75 -6.08 -11.13
N HIS A 61 3.96 -5.45 -9.97
CA HIS A 61 3.94 -6.13 -8.67
C HIS A 61 2.67 -6.95 -8.48
N GLU A 62 2.83 -8.25 -8.22
CA GLU A 62 1.74 -9.20 -7.97
C GLU A 62 0.80 -8.70 -6.86
N GLY A 63 1.35 -8.17 -5.76
CA GLY A 63 0.51 -7.59 -4.72
C GLY A 63 1.27 -6.90 -3.60
N LEU A 64 0.65 -5.88 -3.03
CA LEU A 64 1.12 -5.16 -1.86
C LEU A 64 0.09 -5.38 -0.74
N PHE A 65 0.52 -5.91 0.40
CA PHE A 65 -0.34 -6.31 1.51
C PHE A 65 0.01 -5.54 2.77
N PHE A 66 -1.00 -4.99 3.43
CA PHE A 66 -0.80 -4.12 4.58
C PHE A 66 -1.62 -4.53 5.79
N GLN A 67 -1.10 -4.20 6.96
CA GLN A 67 -1.81 -4.37 8.22
C GLN A 67 -1.38 -3.29 9.23
N ILE A 68 -2.37 -2.77 9.98
CA ILE A 68 -2.12 -2.00 11.20
C ILE A 68 -1.95 -2.99 12.37
N THR A 69 -0.85 -2.87 13.11
CA THR A 69 -0.58 -3.70 14.29
C THR A 69 -1.68 -3.54 15.35
N ARG A 70 -1.86 -4.55 16.20
CA ARG A 70 -2.96 -4.55 17.19
C ARG A 70 -2.74 -3.56 18.32
N GLU A 71 -1.48 -3.36 18.72
CA GLU A 71 -1.14 -2.71 19.99
C GLU A 71 -0.38 -1.39 19.82
N HIS A 72 0.25 -1.17 18.67
CA HIS A 72 1.23 -0.09 18.50
C HIS A 72 0.92 0.85 17.32
N ASP A 73 -0.27 0.72 16.70
CA ASP A 73 -0.70 1.56 15.56
C ASP A 73 0.37 1.68 14.45
N THR A 74 1.17 0.64 14.27
CA THR A 74 2.25 0.58 13.29
C THR A 74 1.73 0.05 11.98
N LEU A 75 2.04 0.72 10.87
CA LEU A 75 1.75 0.21 9.53
C LEU A 75 2.82 -0.79 9.11
N GLN A 76 2.39 -2.00 8.78
CA GLN A 76 3.23 -3.05 8.21
C GLN A 76 2.82 -3.29 6.77
N GLY A 77 3.80 -3.51 5.90
CA GLY A 77 3.62 -3.75 4.47
C GLY A 77 4.48 -4.90 3.99
N ALA A 78 3.96 -5.69 3.07
CA ALA A 78 4.66 -6.75 2.36
C ALA A 78 4.43 -6.57 0.86
N PHE A 79 5.53 -6.40 0.13
CA PHE A 79 5.53 -6.06 -1.30
C PHE A 79 5.99 -7.28 -2.09
N VAL A 80 5.10 -7.82 -2.92
CA VAL A 80 5.31 -9.02 -3.72
C VAL A 80 5.38 -8.62 -5.18
N HIS A 81 6.55 -8.78 -5.78
CA HIS A 81 6.77 -8.39 -7.17
C HIS A 81 6.53 -9.52 -8.16
N ARG A 82 7.26 -10.63 -8.01
CA ARG A 82 7.27 -11.74 -8.99
C ARG A 82 7.69 -13.05 -8.33
N THR A 83 6.80 -14.04 -8.32
CA THR A 83 7.01 -15.35 -7.66
C THR A 83 7.23 -16.51 -8.65
N ILE A 84 7.39 -16.23 -9.94
CA ILE A 84 7.54 -17.26 -10.99
C ILE A 84 8.79 -18.16 -10.85
N ARG A 85 9.75 -17.78 -10.00
CA ARG A 85 11.01 -18.53 -9.76
C ARG A 85 11.09 -19.12 -8.34
N GLY A 86 10.02 -19.02 -7.56
CA GLY A 86 9.98 -19.49 -6.17
C GLY A 86 9.40 -18.45 -5.21
N GLN A 87 9.54 -18.71 -3.92
CA GLN A 87 9.03 -17.84 -2.86
C GLN A 87 9.69 -16.47 -2.89
N SER A 88 8.93 -15.43 -2.51
CA SER A 88 9.47 -14.07 -2.39
C SER A 88 10.58 -14.01 -1.34
N ALA A 89 11.68 -13.37 -1.69
CA ALA A 89 12.77 -13.05 -0.79
C ALA A 89 13.07 -11.56 -0.91
N GLY A 90 13.03 -10.84 0.22
CA GLY A 90 13.21 -9.39 0.25
C GLY A 90 13.75 -8.93 1.60
N GLY A 91 14.27 -7.70 1.63
CA GLY A 91 14.74 -7.09 2.87
C GLY A 91 13.59 -6.74 3.80
N VAL A 92 13.88 -6.68 5.11
CA VAL A 92 12.97 -6.17 6.12
C VAL A 92 13.49 -4.82 6.58
N ARG A 93 12.61 -3.83 6.69
CA ARG A 93 12.95 -2.50 7.21
C ARG A 93 11.97 -2.13 8.32
N PHE A 94 12.51 -1.60 9.41
CA PHE A 94 11.74 -0.87 10.41
C PHE A 94 12.25 0.56 10.42
N TRP A 95 11.49 1.45 9.80
CA TRP A 95 11.95 2.79 9.41
C TRP A 95 10.80 3.80 9.49
N GLN A 96 11.13 5.07 9.61
CA GLN A 96 10.18 6.18 9.58
C GLN A 96 10.24 6.90 8.23
N TYR A 97 9.07 7.22 7.69
CA TYR A 97 8.92 7.93 6.42
C TYR A 97 8.09 9.18 6.70
N ASP A 98 8.39 10.27 6.01
CA ASP A 98 7.68 11.54 6.23
C ASP A 98 6.30 11.50 5.57
N THR A 99 6.16 10.73 4.49
CA THR A 99 4.92 10.61 3.71
C THR A 99 4.60 9.16 3.35
N MET A 100 3.33 8.90 3.03
CA MET A 100 2.90 7.62 2.47
C MET A 100 3.49 7.37 1.08
N GLU A 101 3.78 8.42 0.31
CA GLU A 101 4.50 8.29 -0.96
C GLU A 101 5.91 7.72 -0.77
N GLU A 102 6.67 8.21 0.21
CA GLU A 102 8.02 7.68 0.49
C GLU A 102 8.04 6.24 1.01
N TYR A 103 6.95 5.82 1.65
CA TYR A 103 6.80 4.48 2.19
C TYR A 103 6.47 3.43 1.10
N LEU A 104 5.76 3.85 0.04
CA LEU A 104 5.24 3.00 -1.03
C LEU A 104 6.23 2.85 -2.20
#